data_AF-A0ABD0NWX4-F1
#
_entry.id   AF-A0ABD0NWX4-F1
#
_cell.length_a   1.000
_cell.length_b   1.000
_cell.length_c   1.000
_cell.angle_alpha   90.00
_cell.angle_beta   90.00
_cell.angle_gamma   90.00
#
_symmetry.space_group_name_H-M   'P 1'
#
loop_
_entity.id
_entity.type
_entity.pdbx_description
1 polymer ?
#
loop_
_entity_poly.entity_id
_entity_poly.type
_entity_poly.pdbx_seq_one_letter_code
_entity_poly.pdbx_strand_id
1 'polypeptide(L)'
;YLQSWKKTLLIVSHDQSFLDDVCTDIIHLDNQKLYYYRGNYLTFKKMYIQKQKELLKQYEKQEKKLKDLKAGGKSTKQAEKQTKEALTRKQQKGKKKGPEEESHETTELLKRPREYTVKFTFPDPPPLSPPILGLH
;
A
#
# COMPACT_ATOMS: atom_id res chain seq x y z
N TYR A 1 30.88 3.93 8.04
CA TYR A 1 31.07 2.97 9.16
C TYR A 1 30.02 1.86 9.16
N LEU A 2 28.72 2.15 9.02
CA LEU A 2 27.69 1.10 8.97
C LEU A 2 27.73 0.21 7.71
N GLN A 3 28.21 0.73 6.58
CA GLN A 3 28.33 -0.04 5.32
C GLN A 3 29.29 -1.24 5.40
N SER A 4 30.29 -1.20 6.28
CA SER A 4 31.27 -2.29 6.44
C SER A 4 30.92 -3.25 7.59
N TRP A 5 29.73 -3.09 8.18
CA TRP A 5 29.29 -3.88 9.32
C TRP A 5 28.90 -5.30 8.87
N LYS A 6 29.61 -6.32 9.37
CA LYS A 6 29.45 -7.72 8.93
C LYS A 6 28.30 -8.49 9.60
N LYS A 7 27.58 -7.86 10.53
CA LYS A 7 26.45 -8.48 11.24
C LYS A 7 25.12 -7.97 10.69
N THR A 8 24.03 -8.68 10.97
CA THR A 8 22.68 -8.23 10.65
C THR A 8 22.31 -6.98 11.44
N LEU A 9 21.79 -5.98 10.75
CA LEU A 9 21.28 -4.74 11.34
C LEU A 9 19.80 -4.59 10.98
N LEU A 10 19.00 -4.17 11.97
CA LEU A 10 17.63 -3.74 11.74
C LEU A 10 17.57 -2.24 12.03
N ILE A 11 17.19 -1.46 11.03
CA ILE A 11 17.17 0.00 11.12
C ILE A 11 15.80 0.51 10.72
N VAL A 12 15.26 1.41 11.53
CA VAL A 12 14.05 2.17 11.23
C VAL A 12 14.46 3.63 11.09
N SER A 13 14.35 4.17 9.87
CA SER A 13 14.65 5.57 9.57
C SER A 13 13.65 6.11 8.55
N HIS A 14 13.43 7.42 8.57
CA HIS A 14 12.66 8.13 7.55
C HIS A 14 13.56 8.82 6.51
N ASP A 15 14.88 8.82 6.71
CA ASP A 15 15.84 9.40 5.77
C ASP A 15 16.08 8.47 4.58
N GLN A 16 15.72 8.95 3.39
CA GLN A 16 15.80 8.17 2.15
C GLN A 16 17.25 7.91 1.74
N SER A 17 18.14 8.89 1.88
CA SER A 17 19.54 8.75 1.46
C SER A 17 20.27 7.76 2.34
N PHE A 18 20.03 7.82 3.65
CA PHE A 18 20.59 6.86 4.60
C PHE A 18 20.15 5.42 4.33
N LEU A 19 18.86 5.20 4.06
CA LEU A 19 18.35 3.86 3.73
C LEU A 19 18.89 3.36 2.39
N ASP A 20 19.11 4.25 1.42
CA ASP A 20 19.66 3.86 0.12
C ASP A 20 21.12 3.41 0.20
N ASP A 21 21.90 4.05 1.08
CA ASP A 21 23.34 3.81 1.25
C ASP A 21 23.68 2.62 2.16
N VAL A 22 22.78 2.25 3.09
CA VAL A 22 23.07 1.26 4.14
C VAL A 22 22.21 0.00 4.02
N CYS A 23 20.97 0.09 3.53
CA CYS A 23 20.07 -1.06 3.51
C CYS A 23 20.21 -1.89 2.22
N THR A 24 20.37 -3.21 2.39
CA THR A 24 20.35 -4.18 1.29
C THR A 24 18.96 -4.70 0.97
N ASP A 25 18.07 -4.68 1.96
CA ASP A 25 16.73 -5.21 1.91
C ASP A 25 15.80 -4.26 2.67
N ILE A 26 14.61 -4.04 2.12
CA ILE A 26 13.58 -3.17 2.69
C ILE A 26 12.38 -4.02 3.10
N ILE A 27 11.95 -3.84 4.34
CA ILE A 27 10.72 -4.42 4.86
C ILE A 27 9.67 -3.31 4.90
N HIS A 28 8.63 -3.47 4.10
CA HIS A 28 7.52 -2.53 4.03
C HIS A 28 6.31 -3.07 4.79
N LEU A 29 5.90 -2.36 5.83
CA LEU A 29 4.69 -2.68 6.58
C LEU A 29 3.50 -1.93 5.96
N ASP A 30 2.55 -2.67 5.39
CA ASP A 30 1.34 -2.12 4.78
C ASP A 30 0.15 -3.02 5.07
N ASN A 31 -0.99 -2.42 5.44
CA ASN A 31 -2.23 -3.13 5.78
C ASN A 31 -2.03 -4.31 6.76
N GLN A 32 -1.22 -4.09 7.81
CA GLN A 32 -0.87 -5.12 8.82
C GLN A 32 -0.11 -6.33 8.26
N LYS A 33 0.46 -6.21 7.06
CA LYS A 33 1.30 -7.23 6.42
C LYS A 33 2.70 -6.68 6.17
N LEU A 34 3.69 -7.57 6.27
CA LEU A 34 5.08 -7.28 5.95
C LEU A 34 5.37 -7.73 4.52
N TYR A 35 5.94 -6.83 3.72
CA TYR A 35 6.38 -7.10 2.36
C TYR A 35 7.88 -6.93 2.27
N TYR A 36 8.56 -7.97 1.79
CA TYR A 36 10.01 -7.97 1.62
C TYR A 36 10.38 -7.52 0.21
N TYR A 37 11.26 -6.53 0.12
CA TYR A 37 11.79 -6.01 -1.13
C TYR A 37 13.31 -6.10 -1.09
N ARG A 38 13.88 -6.83 -2.05
CA ARG A 38 15.34 -6.92 -2.19
C ARG A 38 15.87 -5.70 -2.94
N GLY A 39 16.88 -5.05 -2.36
CA GLY A 39 17.51 -3.85 -2.91
C GLY A 39 17.34 -2.63 -2.01
N ASN A 40 17.90 -1.52 -2.48
CA ASN A 40 17.91 -0.25 -1.78
C ASN A 40 16.54 0.45 -1.77
N TYR A 41 16.45 1.57 -1.05
CA TYR A 41 15.21 2.32 -0.91
C TYR A 41 14.66 2.81 -2.26
N LEU A 42 15.54 3.24 -3.18
CA LEU A 42 15.13 3.70 -4.51
C LEU A 42 14.45 2.58 -5.33
N THR A 43 14.98 1.36 -5.25
CA THR A 43 14.42 0.18 -5.91
C THR A 43 13.07 -0.18 -5.30
N PHE A 44 12.97 -0.18 -3.96
CA PHE A 44 11.69 -0.34 -3.26
C PHE A 44 10.65 0.68 -3.75
N LYS A 45 11.00 1.97 -3.80
CA LYS A 45 10.09 3.04 -4.22
C LYS A 45 9.55 2.84 -5.64
N LYS A 46 10.42 2.45 -6.59
CA LYS A 46 10.02 2.14 -7.97
C LYS A 46 9.05 0.95 -8.02
N MET A 47 9.39 -0.14 -7.34
CA MET A 47 8.57 -1.35 -7.26
C MET A 47 7.21 -1.07 -6.60
N TYR A 48 7.21 -0.24 -5.55
CA TYR A 48 6.01 0.19 -4.86
C TYR A 48 5.08 0.98 -5.78
N ILE A 49 5.59 1.98 -6.50
CA ILE A 49 4.80 2.77 -7.46
C ILE A 49 4.23 1.87 -8.57
N GLN A 50 5.04 0.96 -9.10
CA GLN A 50 4.60 0.02 -10.14
C GLN A 50 3.47 -0.90 -9.62
N LYS A 51 3.63 -1.44 -8.41
CA LYS A 51 2.62 -2.27 -7.74
C LYS A 51 1.33 -1.48 -7.53
N GLN A 52 1.40 -0.24 -7.04
CA GLN A 52 0.22 0.62 -6.85
C GLN A 52 -0.50 0.89 -8.17
N LYS A 53 0.24 1.20 -9.25
CA LYS A 53 -0.33 1.41 -10.58
C LYS A 53 -1.02 0.16 -11.13
N GLU A 54 -0.42 -1.01 -10.89
CA GLU A 54 -1.02 -2.28 -11.29
C GLU A 54 -2.30 -2.57 -10.50
N LEU A 55 -2.29 -2.40 -9.19
CA LEU A 55 -3.47 -2.53 -8.33
C LEU A 55 -4.60 -1.62 -8.80
N LEU A 56 -4.30 -0.34 -9.09
CA LEU A 56 -5.30 0.61 -9.59
C LEU A 56 -5.91 0.16 -10.91
N LYS A 57 -5.08 -0.28 -11.87
CA LYS A 57 -5.55 -0.79 -13.17
C LYS A 57 -6.41 -2.05 -13.02
N GLN A 58 -6.08 -2.92 -12.07
CA GLN A 58 -6.89 -4.11 -11.76
C GLN A 58 -8.23 -3.72 -11.14
N TYR A 59 -8.23 -2.74 -10.22
CA TYR A 59 -9.43 -2.18 -9.62
C TYR A 59 -10.37 -1.57 -10.68
N GLU A 60 -9.86 -0.71 -11.58
CA GLU A 60 -10.66 -0.11 -12.66
C GLU A 60 -11.30 -1.17 -13.57
N LYS A 61 -10.55 -2.22 -13.92
CA LYS A 61 -11.08 -3.34 -14.70
C LYS A 61 -12.18 -4.10 -13.97
N GLN A 62 -12.08 -4.27 -12.65
CA GLN A 62 -13.12 -4.89 -11.84
C GLN A 62 -14.36 -3.99 -11.75
N GLU A 63 -14.16 -2.69 -11.53
CA GLU A 63 -15.25 -1.71 -11.43
C GLU A 63 -16.03 -1.62 -12.75
N LYS A 64 -15.34 -1.57 -13.89
CA LYS A 64 -15.98 -1.53 -15.21
C LYS A 64 -16.83 -2.78 -15.45
N LYS A 65 -16.31 -3.98 -15.17
CA LYS A 65 -17.07 -5.23 -15.28
C LYS A 65 -18.30 -5.25 -14.38
N LEU A 66 -18.17 -4.72 -13.16
CA LEU A 66 -19.29 -4.63 -12.23
C LEU A 66 -20.36 -3.66 -12.75
N LYS A 67 -19.95 -2.52 -13.32
CA LYS A 67 -20.86 -1.56 -13.98
C LYS A 67 -21.57 -2.18 -15.18
N ASP A 68 -20.85 -2.87 -16.06
CA ASP A 68 -21.42 -3.53 -17.24
C ASP A 68 -22.42 -4.63 -16.85
N LEU A 69 -22.12 -5.43 -15.81
CA LEU A 69 -23.04 -6.45 -15.28
C LEU A 69 -24.30 -5.85 -14.64
N LYS A 70 -24.17 -4.70 -13.96
CA LYS A 70 -25.32 -3.96 -13.42
C LYS A 70 -26.17 -3.34 -14.53
N ALA A 71 -25.54 -2.79 -15.57
CA ALA A 71 -26.23 -2.25 -16.74
C ALA A 71 -26.97 -3.34 -17.54
N GLY A 72 -26.45 -4.57 -17.56
CA GLY A 72 -27.10 -5.75 -18.14
C GLY A 72 -28.28 -6.33 -17.33
N GLY A 73 -28.82 -5.59 -16.35
CA GLY A 73 -30.04 -5.96 -15.63
C GLY A 73 -29.88 -6.98 -14.48
N LYS A 74 -28.65 -7.36 -14.12
CA LYS A 74 -28.41 -8.26 -12.98
C LYS A 74 -28.46 -7.49 -11.66
N SER A 75 -29.19 -8.03 -10.69
CA SER A 75 -29.26 -7.47 -9.33
C SER A 75 -27.86 -7.34 -8.70
N THR A 76 -27.64 -6.30 -7.91
CA THR A 76 -26.34 -5.93 -7.29
C THR A 76 -25.65 -7.12 -6.63
N LYS A 77 -26.43 -7.95 -5.90
CA LYS A 77 -25.94 -9.14 -5.19
C LYS A 77 -25.46 -10.26 -6.12
N GLN A 78 -26.10 -10.42 -7.28
CA GLN A 78 -25.72 -11.44 -8.27
C GLN A 78 -24.48 -11.04 -9.07
N ALA A 79 -24.36 -9.75 -9.43
CA ALA A 79 -23.18 -9.23 -10.09
C ALA A 79 -21.92 -9.35 -9.21
N GLU A 80 -22.04 -9.07 -7.90
CA GLU A 80 -20.94 -9.24 -6.95
C GLU A 80 -20.55 -10.71 -6.76
N LYS A 81 -21.54 -11.61 -6.64
CA LYS A 81 -21.29 -13.06 -6.50
C LYS A 81 -20.58 -13.65 -7.72
N GLN A 82 -21.07 -13.35 -8.93
CA GLN A 82 -20.43 -13.81 -10.18
C GLN A 82 -19.00 -13.27 -10.34
N THR A 83 -18.77 -12.02 -9.93
CA THR A 83 -17.44 -11.41 -9.99
C THR A 83 -16.48 -12.08 -8.99
N LYS A 84 -16.94 -12.36 -7.77
CA LYS A 84 -16.16 -13.12 -6.77
C LYS A 84 -15.84 -14.53 -7.26
N GLU A 85 -16.83 -15.28 -7.73
CA GLU A 85 -16.64 -16.65 -8.25
C GLU A 85 -15.67 -16.69 -9.44
N ALA A 86 -15.75 -15.72 -10.36
CA ALA A 86 -14.83 -15.62 -11.49
C ALA A 86 -13.37 -15.33 -11.05
N LEU A 87 -13.18 -14.55 -9.98
CA LEU A 87 -11.86 -14.27 -9.40
C LEU A 87 -11.28 -15.50 -8.70
N THR A 88 -12.09 -16.19 -7.89
CA THR A 88 -11.66 -17.43 -7.21
C THR A 88 -11.27 -18.51 -8.22
N ARG A 89 -12.05 -18.68 -9.30
CA ARG A 89 -11.73 -19.64 -10.38
C ARG A 89 -10.45 -19.29 -11.14
N LYS A 90 -10.14 -18.00 -11.32
CA LYS A 90 -8.88 -17.55 -11.93
C LYS A 90 -7.68 -17.79 -11.03
N GLN A 91 -7.80 -17.53 -9.73
CA GLN A 91 -6.72 -17.79 -8.77
C GLN A 91 -6.39 -19.28 -8.65
N GLN A 92 -7.41 -20.15 -8.63
CA GLN A 92 -7.19 -21.61 -8.59
C GLN A 92 -6.49 -22.17 -9.84
N LYS A 93 -6.73 -21.59 -11.02
CA LYS A 93 -6.02 -21.99 -12.26
C LYS A 93 -4.56 -21.51 -12.31
N GLY A 94 -4.21 -20.44 -11.61
CA GLY A 94 -2.84 -19.91 -11.54
C GLY A 94 -1.94 -20.61 -10.50
N LYS A 95 -2.53 -21.28 -9.50
CA LYS A 95 -1.83 -21.83 -8.32
C LYS A 95 -1.16 -23.20 -8.53
N LYS A 96 -0.86 -23.62 -9.78
CA LYS A 96 -0.25 -24.94 -10.08
C LYS A 96 1.29 -24.99 -10.06
N LYS A 97 2.02 -23.96 -9.63
CA LYS A 97 3.48 -24.03 -9.39
C LYS A 97 3.94 -23.09 -8.27
N GLY A 98 4.27 -23.64 -7.09
CA GLY A 98 5.01 -22.96 -6.02
C GLY A 98 4.47 -23.25 -4.61
N PRO A 99 5.33 -23.57 -3.61
CA PRO A 99 4.91 -24.00 -2.28
C PRO A 99 4.42 -22.83 -1.42
N GLU A 100 3.26 -23.06 -0.81
CA GLU A 100 2.83 -22.68 0.54
C GLU A 100 3.26 -21.30 1.09
N GLU A 101 2.40 -20.30 0.89
CA GLU A 101 2.07 -19.35 1.96
C GLU A 101 0.54 -19.30 2.10
N GLU A 102 0.05 -19.85 3.21
CA GLU A 102 -1.33 -19.74 3.67
C GLU A 102 -1.60 -18.31 4.13
N SER A 103 -1.91 -17.42 3.19
CA SER A 103 -2.76 -16.28 3.50
C SER A 103 -4.21 -16.71 3.28
N HIS A 104 -4.93 -16.94 4.37
CA HIS A 104 -6.39 -16.93 4.43
C HIS A 104 -6.89 -15.52 4.04
N GLU A 105 -6.71 -15.14 2.78
CA GLU A 105 -7.21 -13.87 2.25
C GLU A 105 -8.51 -14.19 1.54
N THR A 106 -9.61 -14.12 2.31
CA THR A 106 -10.96 -14.00 1.78
C THR A 106 -10.90 -13.07 0.58
N THR A 107 -11.25 -13.57 -0.61
CA THR A 107 -11.28 -12.80 -1.86
C THR A 107 -12.34 -11.71 -1.76
N GLU A 108 -12.02 -10.66 -1.02
CA GLU A 108 -12.77 -9.42 -1.00
C GLU A 108 -12.45 -8.66 -2.29
N LEU A 109 -13.48 -8.08 -2.89
CA LEU A 109 -13.31 -7.14 -4.01
C LEU A 109 -12.28 -6.09 -3.58
N LEU A 110 -11.36 -5.71 -4.47
CA LEU A 110 -10.41 -4.65 -4.15
C LEU A 110 -11.22 -3.44 -3.65
N LYS A 111 -11.09 -3.12 -2.36
CA LYS A 111 -11.68 -1.92 -1.79
C LYS A 111 -10.88 -0.73 -2.32
N ARG A 112 -11.57 0.36 -2.68
CA ARG A 112 -10.94 1.60 -3.12
C ARG A 112 -9.80 1.93 -2.15
N PRO A 113 -8.58 2.26 -2.62
CA PRO A 113 -7.52 2.76 -1.75
C PRO A 113 -8.08 3.95 -0.97
N ARG A 114 -8.32 3.77 0.32
CA ARG A 114 -8.73 4.87 1.19
C ARG A 114 -7.45 5.64 1.46
N GLU A 115 -7.20 6.70 0.70
CA GLU A 115 -6.19 7.69 1.07
C GLU A 115 -6.58 8.23 2.45
N TYR A 116 -5.81 7.86 3.47
CA TYR A 116 -5.96 8.38 4.81
C TYR A 116 -5.39 9.79 4.83
N THR A 117 -6.18 10.76 4.37
CA THR A 117 -5.80 12.17 4.43
C THR A 117 -6.02 12.67 5.86
N VAL A 118 -4.96 12.69 6.67
CA VAL A 118 -4.97 13.39 7.95
C VAL A 118 -4.95 14.89 7.66
N LYS A 119 -6.08 15.55 7.85
CA LYS A 119 -6.11 17.02 7.87
C LYS A 119 -5.67 17.47 9.26
N PHE A 120 -4.41 17.87 9.38
CA PHE A 120 -3.95 18.62 10.55
C PHE A 120 -4.52 20.04 10.46
N THR A 121 -5.43 20.37 11.36
CA THR A 121 -5.88 21.75 11.56
C THR A 121 -5.21 22.25 12.82
N PHE A 122 -4.30 23.20 12.68
CA PHE A 122 -3.75 23.91 13.84
C PHE A 122 -4.76 25.00 14.23
N PRO A 123 -5.15 25.09 15.52
CA PRO A 123 -5.93 26.24 15.98
C PRO A 123 -5.07 27.50 15.82
N ASP A 124 -5.70 28.61 15.41
CA ASP A 124 -5.02 29.90 15.39
C ASP A 124 -4.50 30.23 16.80
N PRO A 125 -3.23 30.65 16.93
CA PRO A 125 -2.68 30.97 18.24
C PRO A 125 -3.48 32.12 18.86
N PRO A 126 -3.87 32.04 20.14
CA PRO A 126 -4.48 33.17 20.82
C PRO A 126 -3.52 34.38 20.76
N PRO A 127 -4.02 35.60 20.54
CA PRO A 127 -3.17 36.79 20.49
C PRO A 127 -2.44 36.94 21.82
N LEU A 128 -1.11 37.03 21.73
CA LEU A 128 -0.24 37.25 22.88
C LEU A 128 -0.63 38.58 23.56
N SER A 129 -0.80 38.56 24.88
CA SER A 129 -1.01 39.78 25.65
C SER A 129 0.27 40.62 25.68
N PRO A 130 0.23 41.93 25.36
CA PRO A 130 1.41 42.81 25.48
C PRO A 130 1.85 42.99 26.95
N PRO A 131 3.11 43.41 27.22
CA PRO A 131 4.06 44.00 26.27
C PRO A 131 5.15 43.04 25.80
N ILE A 132 5.39 43.10 24.49
CA ILE A 132 6.53 42.51 23.82
C ILE A 132 7.74 43.30 24.29
N LEU A 133 8.67 42.68 25.01
CA LEU A 133 10.00 43.25 25.23
C LEU A 133 10.65 43.35 23.85
N GLY A 134 10.59 44.54 23.25
CA GLY A 134 11.44 44.87 22.12
C GLY A 134 12.88 44.68 22.55
N LEU A 135 13.60 43.78 21.87
CA LEU A 135 15.05 43.75 21.96
C LEU A 135 15.58 45.12 21.55
N HIS A 136 16.29 45.77 22.47
CA HIS A 136 17.25 46.81 22.18
C HIS A 136 18.60 46.18 21.81
#